data_AF-A0A941UQM4-F1
#
_entry.id   AF-A0A941UQM4-F1
#
_cell.length_a   1.000
_cell.length_b   1.000
_cell.length_c   1.000
_cell.angle_alpha   90.00
_cell.angle_beta   90.00
_cell.angle_gamma   90.00
#
_symmetry.space_group_name_H-M   'P 1'
#
loop_
_entity.id
_entity.type
_entity.pdbx_description
1 polymer ?
#
loop_
_entity_poly.entity_id
_entity_poly.type
_entity_poly.pdbx_seq_one_letter_code
_entity_poly.pdbx_strand_id
1 'polypeptide(L)'
;WVYVNNFAQGHRPRALCLPSGRGPQFCGAIAELIRDLGAALPAAFESQDYQARRRSIDEAFRRKQEQAFSALTKEAGEKNVAIVRTPFGFGVAPLAEGGEVLKPEAFGALPEAERDRLHQLLRQFEARLQEILQTVPRWDKERREEARTLDRDTARFAVSHSIDETKTHFADLPVALEHLDAMRNDLLDNVGVFIGPAQAAARDENDGEEQEWASIGPLERYEVNVLVTAEGASGAPVVEELHPTLRNLVGRVEHVWHKGVLSTDFRRLKAGALHRANGGYLLIDARSLLTEPFSWAALKRALKTRRIRFESVDDILSLTSTVSLEPDPIPLDVKVVLIGERWLYWLLAAFDPELAVHFKVLADFEDALERGPAAEAGYAQMVAALARDAALQPLDAPAVARVMEHAARMAEDAEKLTLHVDRIRDLLAEADFWARDAGRAVTSRDDVQRAIDEQVRRAGRLRERVQEAMLREIALIATSGSKVAQVNGLSVLSLGDASFGRPSRITARVRPGAGKLLDIEREVELGGPLHSKGPRWPRRRCGRTWRSPARSTSTARCRRSAG
;
A
#
# COMPACT_ATOMS: atom_id res chain seq x y z
N TRP A 1 8.45 -12.44 -4.32
CA TRP A 1 8.19 -12.46 -2.87
C TRP A 1 6.89 -13.19 -2.60
N VAL A 2 6.89 -14.10 -1.63
CA VAL A 2 5.68 -14.82 -1.19
C VAL A 2 5.51 -14.69 0.32
N TYR A 3 4.28 -14.69 0.80
CA TYR A 3 3.94 -14.78 2.21
C TYR A 3 3.42 -16.17 2.54
N VAL A 4 3.87 -16.70 3.67
CA VAL A 4 3.43 -17.98 4.21
C VAL A 4 3.03 -17.79 5.67
N ASN A 5 2.18 -18.69 6.17
CA ASN A 5 1.82 -18.66 7.58
C ASN A 5 3.05 -18.94 8.47
N ASN A 6 3.05 -18.33 9.65
CA ASN A 6 4.00 -18.64 10.70
C ASN A 6 3.33 -19.54 11.74
N PHE A 7 3.65 -20.83 11.71
CA PHE A 7 3.00 -21.83 12.55
C PHE A 7 3.20 -21.59 14.06
N ALA A 8 4.25 -20.87 14.47
CA ALA A 8 4.47 -20.51 15.87
C ALA A 8 3.71 -19.23 16.28
N GLN A 9 3.48 -18.31 15.35
CA GLN A 9 2.83 -17.01 15.59
C GLN A 9 1.94 -16.65 14.39
N GLY A 10 0.71 -17.19 14.34
CA GLY A 10 -0.17 -17.07 13.16
C GLY A 10 -0.50 -15.62 12.75
N HIS A 11 -0.49 -14.68 13.70
CA HIS A 11 -0.69 -13.25 13.42
C HIS A 11 0.53 -12.59 12.74
N ARG A 12 1.68 -13.28 12.61
CA ARG A 12 2.91 -12.75 11.99
C ARG A 12 3.38 -13.57 10.78
N PRO A 13 2.73 -13.43 9.61
CA PRO A 13 3.11 -14.14 8.40
C PRO A 13 4.57 -13.90 7.99
N ARG A 14 5.27 -14.96 7.57
CA ARG A 14 6.68 -14.89 7.15
C ARG A 14 6.78 -14.56 5.66
N ALA A 15 7.69 -13.64 5.31
CA ALA A 15 8.00 -13.30 3.94
C ALA A 15 9.17 -14.16 3.43
N LEU A 16 9.01 -14.85 2.30
CA LEU A 16 10.06 -15.63 1.66
C LEU A 16 10.52 -14.94 0.36
N CYS A 17 11.84 -14.78 0.24
CA CYS A 17 12.48 -14.34 -0.99
C CYS A 17 12.77 -15.56 -1.85
N LEU A 18 12.10 -15.67 -3.01
CA LEU A 18 12.30 -16.74 -3.98
C LEU A 18 12.82 -16.12 -5.29
N PRO A 19 13.66 -16.84 -6.06
CA PRO A 19 14.07 -16.39 -7.38
C PRO A 19 12.89 -16.11 -8.31
N SER A 20 13.14 -15.32 -9.35
CA SER A 20 12.10 -14.94 -10.30
C SER A 20 11.42 -16.18 -10.90
N GLY A 21 10.08 -16.14 -11.03
CA GLY A 21 9.27 -17.26 -11.52
C GLY A 21 9.10 -18.45 -10.56
N ARG A 22 9.91 -18.58 -9.50
CA ARG A 22 9.79 -19.70 -8.54
C ARG A 22 8.64 -19.52 -7.54
N GLY A 23 8.16 -18.30 -7.33
CA GLY A 23 7.04 -18.01 -6.41
C GLY A 23 5.74 -18.72 -6.81
N PRO A 24 5.23 -18.52 -8.03
CA PRO A 24 4.06 -19.24 -8.55
C PRO A 24 4.24 -20.76 -8.58
N GLN A 25 5.44 -21.24 -8.95
CA GLN A 25 5.76 -22.67 -8.93
C GLN A 25 5.66 -23.25 -7.51
N PHE A 26 6.20 -22.56 -6.51
CA PHE A 26 6.12 -22.96 -5.11
C PHE A 26 4.67 -22.96 -4.60
N CYS A 27 3.89 -21.93 -4.94
CA CYS A 27 2.47 -21.88 -4.61
C CYS A 27 1.68 -23.04 -5.22
N GLY A 28 1.94 -23.38 -6.49
CA GLY A 28 1.31 -24.51 -7.16
C GLY A 28 1.66 -25.85 -6.52
N ALA A 29 2.95 -26.09 -6.25
CA ALA A 29 3.41 -27.31 -5.60
C ALA A 29 2.84 -27.50 -4.19
N ILE A 30 2.73 -26.42 -3.40
CA ILE A 30 2.08 -26.48 -2.08
C ILE A 30 0.58 -26.76 -2.20
N ALA A 31 -0.11 -26.18 -3.20
CA ALA A 31 -1.52 -26.47 -3.43
C ALA A 31 -1.77 -27.93 -3.83
N GLU A 32 -0.85 -28.54 -4.59
CA GLU A 32 -0.87 -29.97 -4.91
C GLU A 32 -0.59 -30.83 -3.68
N LEU A 33 0.47 -30.51 -2.92
CA LEU A 33 0.79 -31.16 -1.65
C LEU A 33 -0.42 -31.16 -0.68
N ILE A 34 -1.09 -30.02 -0.53
CA ILE A 34 -2.28 -29.90 0.32
C ILE A 34 -3.41 -30.82 -0.17
N ARG A 35 -3.62 -30.91 -1.49
CA ARG A 35 -4.64 -31.77 -2.09
C ARG A 35 -4.33 -33.24 -1.86
N ASP A 36 -3.07 -33.63 -2.02
CA ASP A 36 -2.61 -35.01 -1.83
C ASP A 36 -2.68 -35.42 -0.36
N LEU A 37 -2.27 -34.55 0.56
CA LEU A 37 -2.44 -34.76 2.00
C LEU A 37 -3.91 -34.87 2.41
N GLY A 38 -4.80 -34.10 1.77
CA GLY A 38 -6.24 -34.17 1.97
C GLY A 38 -6.86 -35.54 1.65
N ALA A 39 -6.24 -36.31 0.75
CA ALA A 39 -6.64 -37.69 0.45
C ALA A 39 -5.84 -38.73 1.24
N ALA A 40 -4.52 -38.54 1.37
CA ALA A 40 -3.62 -39.50 1.99
C ALA A 40 -3.82 -39.62 3.51
N LEU A 41 -4.09 -38.52 4.21
CA LEU A 41 -4.31 -38.53 5.66
C LEU A 41 -5.55 -39.35 6.03
N PRO A 42 -6.78 -39.07 5.52
CA PRO A 42 -7.94 -39.90 5.81
C PRO A 42 -7.73 -41.38 5.46
N ALA A 43 -7.13 -41.68 4.30
CA ALA A 43 -6.86 -43.05 3.89
C ALA A 43 -5.90 -43.79 4.84
N ALA A 44 -4.89 -43.11 5.39
CA ALA A 44 -3.98 -43.70 6.37
C ALA A 44 -4.68 -44.04 7.69
N PHE A 45 -5.61 -43.18 8.15
CA PHE A 45 -6.41 -43.41 9.36
C PHE A 45 -7.54 -44.41 9.17
N GLU A 46 -8.00 -44.63 7.95
CA GLU A 46 -8.96 -45.69 7.61
C GLU A 46 -8.29 -47.05 7.37
N SER A 47 -6.96 -47.11 7.32
CA SER A 47 -6.23 -48.35 7.08
C SER A 47 -6.50 -49.42 8.15
N GLN A 48 -6.58 -50.69 7.73
CA GLN A 48 -6.81 -51.81 8.65
C GLN A 48 -5.71 -51.93 9.71
N ASP A 49 -4.46 -51.63 9.36
CA ASP A 49 -3.32 -51.67 10.28
C ASP A 49 -3.46 -50.63 11.40
N TYR A 50 -3.84 -49.40 11.06
CA TYR A 50 -4.10 -48.35 12.05
C TYR A 50 -5.28 -48.73 12.96
N GLN A 51 -6.39 -49.15 12.37
CA GLN A 51 -7.60 -49.53 13.11
C GLN A 51 -7.33 -50.72 14.05
N ALA A 52 -6.55 -51.71 13.61
CA ALA A 52 -6.16 -52.85 14.43
C ALA A 52 -5.24 -52.45 15.60
N ARG A 53 -4.22 -51.61 15.35
CA ARG A 53 -3.33 -51.09 16.40
C ARG A 53 -4.10 -50.23 17.39
N ARG A 54 -5.01 -49.38 16.92
CA ARG A 54 -5.84 -48.54 17.78
C ARG A 54 -6.74 -49.36 18.69
N ARG A 55 -7.43 -50.36 18.13
CA ARG A 55 -8.23 -51.32 18.92
C ARG A 55 -7.38 -52.10 19.91
N SER A 56 -6.16 -52.50 19.55
CA SER A 56 -5.25 -53.19 20.46
C SER A 56 -4.86 -52.32 21.66
N ILE A 57 -4.63 -51.02 21.47
CA ILE A 57 -4.35 -50.08 22.56
C ILE A 57 -5.59 -49.98 23.47
N ASP A 58 -6.75 -49.72 22.89
CA ASP A 58 -8.01 -49.58 23.65
C ASP A 58 -8.34 -50.88 24.42
N GLU A 59 -8.16 -52.05 23.81
CA GLU A 59 -8.34 -53.34 24.46
C GLU A 59 -7.31 -53.61 25.57
N ALA A 60 -6.04 -53.25 25.38
CA ALA A 60 -5.01 -53.46 26.39
C ALA A 60 -5.30 -52.65 27.67
N PHE A 61 -5.70 -51.39 27.52
CA PHE A 61 -6.10 -50.56 28.66
C PHE A 61 -7.42 -51.01 29.28
N ARG A 62 -8.40 -51.44 28.47
CA ARG A 62 -9.63 -52.04 28.96
C ARG A 62 -9.37 -53.32 29.77
N ARG A 63 -8.48 -54.20 29.29
CA ARG A 63 -8.06 -55.42 30.00
C ARG A 63 -7.33 -55.09 31.30
N LYS A 64 -6.44 -54.08 31.32
CA LYS A 64 -5.79 -53.61 32.56
C LYS A 64 -6.81 -53.15 33.60
N GLN A 65 -7.80 -52.36 33.18
CA GLN A 65 -8.91 -51.93 34.05
C GLN A 65 -9.73 -53.12 34.56
N GLU A 66 -10.18 -53.99 33.65
CA GLU A 66 -10.98 -55.18 34.01
C GLU A 66 -10.20 -56.14 34.93
N GLN A 67 -8.89 -56.34 34.72
CA GLN A 67 -8.05 -57.17 35.59
C GLN A 67 -7.87 -56.57 36.98
N ALA A 68 -7.63 -55.27 37.09
CA ALA A 68 -7.48 -54.60 38.38
C ALA A 68 -8.78 -54.68 39.20
N PHE A 69 -9.93 -54.42 38.56
CA PHE A 69 -11.23 -54.56 39.20
C PHE A 69 -11.55 -56.02 39.53
N SER A 70 -11.31 -56.97 38.62
CA SER A 70 -11.55 -58.40 38.84
C SER A 70 -10.69 -58.99 39.96
N ALA A 71 -9.41 -58.60 40.05
CA ALA A 71 -8.52 -59.00 41.14
C ALA A 71 -9.05 -58.51 42.50
N LEU A 72 -9.51 -57.25 42.56
CA LEU A 72 -10.09 -56.69 43.77
C LEU A 72 -11.44 -57.35 44.11
N THR A 73 -12.29 -57.64 43.12
CA THR A 73 -13.56 -58.36 43.33
C THR A 73 -13.33 -59.79 43.84
N LYS A 74 -12.33 -60.49 43.33
CA LYS A 74 -11.99 -61.86 43.76
C LYS A 74 -11.44 -61.89 45.18
N GLU A 75 -10.50 -61.00 45.51
CA GLU A 75 -9.94 -60.92 46.87
C GLU A 75 -10.99 -60.47 47.89
N ALA A 76 -11.90 -59.58 47.51
CA ALA A 76 -13.04 -59.19 48.33
C ALA A 76 -13.96 -60.39 48.59
N GLY A 77 -14.29 -61.16 47.55
CA GLY A 77 -15.16 -62.34 47.66
C GLY A 77 -14.60 -63.43 48.58
N GLU A 78 -13.29 -63.68 48.55
CA GLU A 78 -12.60 -64.62 49.46
C GLU A 78 -12.66 -64.21 50.94
N LYS A 79 -12.93 -62.92 51.21
CA LYS A 79 -13.04 -62.36 52.57
C LYS A 79 -14.47 -61.90 52.92
N ASN A 80 -15.48 -62.42 52.22
CA ASN A 80 -16.91 -62.10 52.41
C ASN A 80 -17.24 -60.60 52.21
N VAL A 81 -16.65 -59.98 51.19
CA VAL A 81 -16.89 -58.60 50.78
C VAL A 81 -17.20 -58.56 49.28
N ALA A 82 -18.18 -57.76 48.86
CA ALA A 82 -18.55 -57.52 47.47
C ALA A 82 -18.28 -56.08 47.05
N ILE A 83 -17.94 -55.89 45.78
CA ILE A 83 -17.86 -54.58 45.14
C ILE A 83 -19.12 -54.40 44.30
N VAL A 84 -19.94 -53.43 44.67
CA VAL A 84 -21.23 -53.14 44.05
C VAL A 84 -21.18 -51.82 43.30
N ARG A 85 -21.84 -51.78 42.15
CA ARG A 85 -21.99 -50.55 41.36
C ARG A 85 -23.16 -49.76 41.92
N THR A 86 -22.89 -48.56 42.43
CA THR A 86 -23.90 -47.64 42.96
C THR A 86 -24.19 -46.53 41.95
N PRO A 87 -25.31 -45.79 42.08
CA PRO A 87 -25.59 -44.62 41.22
C PRO A 87 -24.51 -43.54 41.29
N PHE A 88 -23.70 -43.53 42.36
CA PHE A 88 -22.60 -42.60 42.60
C PHE A 88 -21.21 -43.20 42.32
N GLY A 89 -21.13 -44.40 41.73
CA GLY A 89 -19.87 -45.04 41.34
C GLY A 89 -19.74 -46.50 41.79
N PHE A 90 -18.67 -46.81 42.51
CA PHE A 90 -18.40 -48.13 43.07
C PHE A 90 -18.44 -48.04 44.60
N GLY A 91 -19.05 -49.03 45.25
CA GLY A 91 -19.11 -49.15 46.70
C GLY A 91 -18.72 -50.55 47.16
N VAL A 92 -18.33 -50.68 48.43
CA VAL A 92 -17.93 -51.94 49.05
C VAL A 92 -19.02 -52.36 50.04
N ALA A 93 -19.45 -53.62 50.01
CA ALA A 93 -20.53 -54.14 50.86
C ALA A 93 -20.20 -55.54 51.42
N PRO A 94 -20.61 -55.90 52.64
CA PRO A 94 -20.37 -57.23 53.21
C PRO A 94 -21.28 -58.31 52.57
N LEU A 95 -20.81 -59.56 52.52
CA LEU A 95 -21.53 -60.75 52.01
C LEU A 95 -21.92 -61.70 53.17
N ALA A 96 -23.12 -62.28 53.11
CA ALA A 96 -23.57 -63.34 54.02
C ALA A 96 -23.05 -64.73 53.61
N GLU A 97 -23.14 -65.74 54.48
CA GLU A 97 -22.70 -67.14 54.23
C GLU A 97 -23.42 -67.89 53.08
N GLY A 98 -24.24 -67.20 52.28
CA GLY A 98 -24.86 -67.70 51.05
C GLY A 98 -24.52 -66.91 49.79
N GLY A 99 -23.62 -65.92 49.87
CA GLY A 99 -23.22 -65.10 48.72
C GLY A 99 -24.14 -63.90 48.40
N GLU A 100 -25.14 -63.62 49.25
CA GLU A 100 -25.98 -62.42 49.13
C GLU A 100 -25.41 -61.23 49.92
N VAL A 101 -25.60 -60.01 49.39
CA VAL A 101 -25.16 -58.77 50.05
C VAL A 101 -25.94 -58.58 51.36
N LEU A 102 -25.23 -58.43 52.47
CA LEU A 102 -25.81 -58.23 53.80
C LEU A 102 -26.55 -56.90 53.86
N LYS A 103 -27.86 -56.95 54.11
CA LYS A 103 -28.67 -55.76 54.33
C LYS A 103 -28.30 -55.10 55.68
N PRO A 104 -28.42 -53.77 55.82
CA PRO A 104 -28.00 -53.04 57.01
C PRO A 104 -28.59 -53.57 58.34
N GLU A 105 -29.82 -54.09 58.28
CA GLU A 105 -30.55 -54.66 59.43
C GLU A 105 -29.90 -55.95 59.96
N ALA A 106 -29.41 -56.81 59.06
CA ALA A 106 -28.75 -58.07 59.40
C ALA A 106 -27.29 -57.86 59.84
N PHE A 107 -26.64 -56.80 59.33
CA PHE A 107 -25.31 -56.39 59.79
C PHE A 107 -25.32 -55.85 61.23
N GLY A 108 -26.40 -55.17 61.64
CA GLY A 108 -26.59 -54.67 62.99
C GLY A 108 -26.86 -55.75 64.05
N ALA A 109 -27.34 -56.92 63.64
CA ALA A 109 -27.67 -58.06 64.51
C ALA A 109 -26.47 -58.99 64.82
N LEU A 110 -25.31 -58.74 64.20
CA LEU A 110 -24.08 -59.51 64.42
C LEU A 110 -23.42 -59.15 65.77
N PRO A 111 -22.66 -60.09 66.39
CA PRO A 111 -21.88 -59.81 67.60
C PRO A 111 -20.92 -58.63 67.42
N GLU A 112 -20.70 -57.86 68.48
CA GLU A 112 -19.90 -56.62 68.43
C GLU A 112 -18.47 -56.86 67.90
N ALA A 113 -17.85 -57.97 68.30
CA ALA A 113 -16.53 -58.39 67.80
C ALA A 113 -16.50 -58.72 66.30
N GLU A 114 -17.61 -59.20 65.74
CA GLU A 114 -17.73 -59.59 64.33
C GLU A 114 -18.04 -58.38 63.44
N ARG A 115 -18.83 -57.43 63.97
CA ARG A 115 -19.03 -56.12 63.35
C ARG A 115 -17.74 -55.31 63.24
N ASP A 116 -16.91 -55.29 64.28
CA ASP A 116 -15.65 -54.54 64.27
C ASP A 116 -14.66 -55.13 63.26
N ARG A 117 -14.62 -56.47 63.16
CA ARG A 117 -13.83 -57.19 62.16
C ARG A 117 -14.29 -56.86 60.73
N LEU A 118 -15.60 -56.88 60.45
CA LEU A 118 -16.14 -56.53 59.13
C LEU A 118 -15.94 -55.05 58.79
N HIS A 119 -16.05 -54.13 59.75
CA HIS A 119 -15.74 -52.71 59.52
C HIS A 119 -14.28 -52.47 59.14
N GLN A 120 -13.32 -53.15 59.78
CA GLN A 120 -11.91 -53.05 59.41
C GLN A 120 -11.66 -53.60 57.99
N LEU A 121 -12.28 -54.72 57.65
CA LEU A 121 -12.24 -55.31 56.31
C LEU A 121 -12.85 -54.38 55.24
N LEU A 122 -14.02 -53.79 55.51
CA LEU A 122 -14.67 -52.84 54.61
C LEU A 122 -13.78 -51.61 54.37
N ARG A 123 -13.22 -51.01 55.42
CA ARG A 123 -12.28 -49.88 55.28
C ARG A 123 -11.03 -50.24 54.49
N GLN A 124 -10.50 -51.46 54.66
CA GLN A 124 -9.34 -51.93 53.92
C GLN A 124 -9.64 -52.05 52.41
N PHE A 125 -10.80 -52.61 52.06
CA PHE A 125 -11.23 -52.74 50.66
C PHE A 125 -11.70 -51.42 50.04
N GLU A 126 -12.30 -50.51 50.81
CA GLU A 126 -12.59 -49.13 50.37
C GLU A 126 -11.30 -48.37 50.02
N ALA A 127 -10.27 -48.45 50.88
CA ALA A 127 -8.98 -47.82 50.62
C ALA A 127 -8.32 -48.35 49.33
N ARG A 128 -8.40 -49.66 49.08
CA ARG A 128 -7.85 -50.28 47.86
C ARG A 128 -8.69 -49.99 46.62
N LEU A 129 -10.02 -49.91 46.75
CA LEU A 129 -10.90 -49.46 45.66
C LEU A 129 -10.59 -48.01 45.28
N GLN A 130 -10.37 -47.14 46.28
CA GLN A 130 -9.98 -45.76 46.08
C GLN A 130 -8.60 -45.64 45.41
N GLU A 131 -7.64 -46.50 45.77
CA GLU A 131 -6.33 -46.58 45.13
C GLU A 131 -6.46 -46.93 43.64
N ILE A 132 -7.27 -47.93 43.28
CA ILE A 132 -7.54 -48.28 41.87
C ILE A 132 -8.22 -47.10 41.15
N LEU A 133 -9.23 -46.48 41.76
CA LEU A 133 -9.93 -45.33 41.15
C LEU A 133 -9.01 -44.12 40.93
N GLN A 134 -8.00 -43.90 41.77
CA GLN A 134 -6.98 -42.88 41.56
C GLN A 134 -6.01 -43.21 40.41
N THR A 135 -5.81 -44.50 40.10
CA THR A 135 -4.98 -44.91 38.95
C THR A 135 -5.71 -44.85 37.61
N VAL A 136 -7.05 -44.86 37.59
CA VAL A 136 -7.84 -44.80 36.34
C VAL A 136 -7.54 -43.55 35.50
N PRO A 137 -7.52 -42.31 36.04
CA PRO A 137 -7.13 -41.12 35.29
C PRO A 137 -5.71 -41.19 34.71
N ARG A 138 -4.78 -41.87 35.42
CA ARG A 138 -3.41 -42.07 34.96
C ARG A 138 -3.36 -43.02 33.76
N TRP A 139 -4.08 -44.13 33.81
CA TRP A 139 -4.22 -45.04 32.67
C TRP A 139 -4.91 -44.38 31.49
N ASP A 140 -5.91 -43.53 31.74
CA ASP A 140 -6.54 -42.74 30.68
C ASP A 140 -5.55 -41.77 30.03
N LYS A 141 -4.69 -41.12 30.81
CA LYS A 141 -3.62 -40.28 30.28
C LYS A 141 -2.62 -41.09 29.46
N GLU A 142 -2.15 -42.24 29.99
CA GLU A 142 -1.23 -43.15 29.28
C GLU A 142 -1.84 -43.64 27.97
N ARG A 143 -3.13 -44.03 27.96
CA ARG A 143 -3.87 -44.39 26.74
C ARG A 143 -3.91 -43.25 25.74
N ARG A 144 -4.21 -42.01 26.18
CA ARG A 144 -4.23 -40.84 25.30
C ARG A 144 -2.85 -40.54 24.72
N GLU A 145 -1.78 -40.74 25.49
CA GLU A 145 -0.40 -40.55 25.05
C GLU A 145 0.01 -41.61 24.01
N GLU A 146 -0.28 -42.88 24.24
CA GLU A 146 -0.05 -43.97 23.29
C GLU A 146 -0.87 -43.79 22.01
N ALA A 147 -2.13 -43.39 22.14
CA ALA A 147 -3.00 -42.99 21.04
C ALA A 147 -2.39 -41.85 20.20
N ARG A 148 -1.97 -40.76 20.85
CA ARG A 148 -1.32 -39.62 20.17
C ARG A 148 -0.04 -40.03 19.47
N THR A 149 0.74 -40.92 20.07
CA THR A 149 1.98 -41.44 19.46
C THR A 149 1.66 -42.27 18.21
N LEU A 150 0.67 -43.16 18.27
CA LEU A 150 0.20 -43.92 17.10
C LEU A 150 -0.32 -42.99 16.00
N ASP A 151 -1.10 -41.97 16.37
CA ASP A 151 -1.65 -40.99 15.42
C ASP A 151 -0.51 -40.21 14.73
N ARG A 152 0.50 -39.78 15.50
CA ARG A 152 1.69 -39.08 14.99
C ARG A 152 2.53 -39.98 14.08
N ASP A 153 2.76 -41.23 14.42
CA ASP A 153 3.57 -42.15 13.61
C ASP A 153 2.87 -42.53 12.30
N THR A 154 1.54 -42.71 12.34
CA THR A 154 0.73 -42.97 11.16
C THR A 154 0.73 -41.76 10.23
N ALA A 155 0.49 -40.56 10.79
CA ALA A 155 0.58 -39.31 10.02
C ALA A 155 1.98 -39.06 9.47
N ARG A 156 3.04 -39.38 10.23
CA ARG A 156 4.44 -39.21 9.80
C ARG A 156 4.72 -39.93 8.50
N PHE A 157 4.23 -41.16 8.33
CA PHE A 157 4.46 -41.91 7.10
C PHE A 157 3.78 -41.25 5.89
N ALA A 158 2.51 -40.86 6.02
CA ALA A 158 1.77 -40.19 4.96
C ALA A 158 2.33 -38.79 4.62
N VAL A 159 2.62 -37.98 5.65
CA VAL A 159 3.10 -36.60 5.49
C VAL A 159 4.53 -36.54 4.96
N SER A 160 5.42 -37.39 5.48
CA SER A 160 6.84 -37.32 5.09
C SER A 160 7.04 -37.67 3.62
N HIS A 161 6.30 -38.65 3.09
CA HIS A 161 6.39 -39.01 1.68
C HIS A 161 6.07 -37.83 0.76
N SER A 162 4.90 -37.19 0.93
CA SER A 162 4.47 -36.08 0.08
C SER A 162 5.34 -34.82 0.26
N ILE A 163 5.78 -34.53 1.49
CA ILE A 163 6.68 -33.39 1.74
C ILE A 163 8.06 -33.63 1.14
N ASP A 164 8.62 -34.81 1.31
CA ASP A 164 9.95 -35.13 0.79
C ASP A 164 9.96 -35.11 -0.75
N GLU A 165 8.88 -35.57 -1.41
CA GLU A 165 8.69 -35.40 -2.85
C GLU A 165 8.69 -33.91 -3.24
N THR A 166 7.91 -33.07 -2.56
CA THR A 166 7.87 -31.63 -2.81
C THR A 166 9.24 -30.97 -2.61
N LYS A 167 10.00 -31.39 -1.59
CA LYS A 167 11.35 -30.87 -1.31
C LYS A 167 12.33 -31.11 -2.45
N THR A 168 12.20 -32.22 -3.19
CA THR A 168 13.11 -32.51 -4.31
C THR A 168 13.05 -31.42 -5.40
N HIS A 169 11.86 -30.84 -5.63
CA HIS A 169 11.65 -29.77 -6.61
C HIS A 169 12.21 -28.40 -6.19
N PHE A 170 12.53 -28.21 -4.90
CA PHE A 170 13.02 -26.94 -4.33
C PHE A 170 14.33 -27.12 -3.55
N ALA A 171 15.11 -28.16 -3.84
CA ALA A 171 16.36 -28.46 -3.17
C ALA A 171 17.41 -27.34 -3.25
N ASP A 172 17.29 -26.47 -4.27
CA ASP A 172 18.11 -25.28 -4.48
C ASP A 172 17.75 -24.08 -3.59
N LEU A 173 16.63 -24.15 -2.85
CA LEU A 173 16.05 -23.04 -2.09
C LEU A 173 15.97 -23.35 -0.59
N PRO A 174 17.00 -23.04 0.22
CA PRO A 174 17.01 -23.33 1.66
C PRO A 174 15.81 -22.77 2.43
N VAL A 175 15.37 -21.57 2.06
CA VAL A 175 14.22 -20.88 2.68
C VAL A 175 12.90 -21.63 2.46
N ALA A 176 12.73 -22.25 1.29
CA ALA A 176 11.55 -23.07 0.99
C ALA A 176 11.61 -24.40 1.76
N LEU A 177 12.78 -25.02 1.85
CA LEU A 177 12.99 -26.25 2.61
C LEU A 177 12.70 -26.05 4.11
N GLU A 178 13.16 -24.95 4.70
CA GLU A 178 12.87 -24.60 6.11
C GLU A 178 11.36 -24.47 6.34
N HIS A 179 10.62 -23.85 5.42
CA HIS A 179 9.18 -23.73 5.53
C HIS A 179 8.47 -25.10 5.41
N LEU A 180 8.90 -25.96 4.48
CA LEU A 180 8.38 -27.32 4.34
C LEU A 180 8.65 -28.17 5.59
N ASP A 181 9.80 -27.98 6.25
CA ASP A 181 10.10 -28.61 7.53
C ASP A 181 9.21 -28.12 8.67
N ALA A 182 8.97 -26.81 8.73
CA ALA A 182 8.06 -26.22 9.69
C ALA A 182 6.61 -26.72 9.47
N MET A 183 6.18 -26.79 8.20
CA MET A 183 4.88 -27.34 7.79
C MET A 183 4.75 -28.81 8.20
N ARG A 184 5.80 -29.62 8.01
CA ARG A 184 5.83 -31.03 8.44
C ARG A 184 5.60 -31.17 9.94
N ASN A 185 6.35 -30.41 10.75
CA ASN A 185 6.24 -30.50 12.20
C ASN A 185 4.85 -30.07 12.67
N ASP A 186 4.34 -28.97 12.10
CA ASP A 186 3.03 -28.42 12.43
C ASP A 186 1.88 -29.37 12.07
N LEU A 187 1.96 -30.04 10.91
CA LEU A 187 1.01 -31.10 10.52
C LEU A 187 1.03 -32.27 11.50
N LEU A 188 2.22 -32.68 11.97
CA LEU A 188 2.37 -33.80 12.92
C LEU A 188 1.95 -33.46 14.34
N ASP A 189 2.03 -32.18 14.73
CA ASP A 189 1.56 -31.70 16.03
C ASP A 189 0.03 -31.53 16.04
N ASN A 190 -0.57 -31.20 14.88
CA ASN A 190 -2.00 -30.89 14.73
C ASN A 190 -2.80 -31.94 13.96
N VAL A 191 -2.36 -33.20 13.93
CA VAL A 191 -3.00 -34.30 13.18
C VAL A 191 -4.50 -34.44 13.49
N GLY A 192 -4.88 -34.20 14.74
CA GLY A 192 -6.29 -34.32 15.19
C GLY A 192 -7.27 -33.39 14.46
N VAL A 193 -6.79 -32.29 13.87
CA VAL A 193 -7.63 -31.35 13.09
C VAL A 193 -8.03 -31.96 11.74
N PHE A 194 -7.26 -32.93 11.23
CA PHE A 194 -7.43 -33.52 9.89
C PHE A 194 -8.20 -34.85 9.87
N ILE A 195 -8.45 -35.46 11.04
CA ILE A 195 -9.10 -36.79 11.15
C ILE A 195 -10.66 -36.70 11.10
N GLY A 196 -11.23 -35.49 11.06
CA GLY A 196 -12.68 -35.28 10.85
C GLY A 196 -13.58 -35.57 12.08
N PRO A 197 -14.91 -35.31 11.97
CA PRO A 197 -15.81 -35.12 13.12
C PRO A 197 -16.11 -36.35 13.97
N ALA A 198 -15.77 -37.56 13.50
CA ALA A 198 -16.05 -38.81 14.22
C ALA A 198 -15.31 -38.93 15.56
N GLN A 199 -14.29 -38.09 15.81
CA GLN A 199 -13.57 -38.02 17.09
C GLN A 199 -13.84 -36.73 17.88
N ALA A 200 -14.50 -35.73 17.27
CA ALA A 200 -14.86 -34.49 17.94
C ALA A 200 -15.97 -34.69 19.00
N ALA A 201 -16.76 -35.76 18.88
CA ALA A 201 -17.79 -36.13 19.86
C ALA A 201 -17.23 -36.72 21.18
N ALA A 202 -15.91 -36.80 21.35
CA ALA A 202 -15.26 -37.36 22.54
C ALA A 202 -14.27 -36.40 23.23
N ARG A 203 -14.23 -35.12 22.83
CA ARG A 203 -13.44 -34.09 23.53
C ARG A 203 -14.40 -33.16 24.28
N ASP A 204 -14.20 -33.07 25.60
CA ASP A 204 -14.94 -32.18 26.50
C ASP A 204 -14.89 -30.73 25.99
N GLU A 205 -16.03 -30.05 26.08
CA GLU A 205 -16.27 -28.66 25.66
C GLU A 205 -15.51 -27.59 26.49
N ASN A 206 -14.41 -27.96 27.18
CA ASN A 206 -13.80 -27.11 28.21
C ASN A 206 -12.43 -26.51 27.86
N ASP A 207 -11.91 -26.72 26.65
CA ASP A 207 -10.68 -26.05 26.20
C ASP A 207 -11.03 -24.79 25.40
N GLY A 208 -11.15 -23.67 26.13
CA GLY A 208 -11.48 -22.33 25.62
C GLY A 208 -10.43 -21.68 24.70
N GLU A 209 -9.51 -22.46 24.12
CA GLU A 209 -8.50 -21.99 23.17
C GLU A 209 -8.84 -22.34 21.70
N GLU A 210 -9.80 -23.24 21.45
CA GLU A 210 -10.13 -23.72 20.08
C GLU A 210 -10.96 -22.74 19.23
N GLN A 211 -11.33 -21.56 19.77
CA GLN A 211 -12.18 -20.60 19.06
C GLN A 211 -11.44 -19.68 18.08
N GLU A 212 -10.10 -19.63 18.09
CA GLU A 212 -9.32 -18.87 17.10
C GLU A 212 -9.28 -19.54 15.71
N TRP A 213 -9.53 -20.84 15.61
CA TRP A 213 -9.32 -21.62 14.38
C TRP A 213 -10.59 -21.82 13.54
N ALA A 214 -11.74 -21.36 14.01
CA ALA A 214 -13.03 -21.61 13.36
C ALA A 214 -13.29 -20.82 12.07
N SER A 215 -12.32 -20.02 11.61
CA SER A 215 -12.46 -19.12 10.44
C SER A 215 -11.61 -19.50 9.21
N ILE A 216 -10.68 -20.46 9.34
CA ILE A 216 -9.79 -20.91 8.25
C ILE A 216 -9.90 -22.44 8.16
N GLY A 217 -10.09 -22.99 6.95
CA GLY A 217 -10.11 -24.44 6.76
C GLY A 217 -8.80 -25.10 7.26
N PRO A 218 -8.81 -26.33 7.80
CA PRO A 218 -7.62 -26.99 8.38
C PRO A 218 -6.38 -26.96 7.48
N LEU A 219 -6.62 -27.06 6.16
CA LEU A 219 -5.59 -27.11 5.13
C LEU A 219 -5.23 -25.73 4.56
N GLU A 220 -6.11 -24.73 4.68
CA GLU A 220 -5.92 -23.38 4.14
C GLU A 220 -4.78 -22.63 4.86
N ARG A 221 -4.46 -23.02 6.10
CA ARG A 221 -3.32 -22.48 6.87
C ARG A 221 -1.95 -22.72 6.23
N TYR A 222 -1.85 -23.69 5.33
CA TYR A 222 -0.61 -24.10 4.67
C TYR A 222 -0.45 -23.50 3.27
N GLU A 223 -1.45 -22.77 2.78
CA GLU A 223 -1.35 -22.13 1.48
C GLU A 223 -0.23 -21.08 1.43
N VAL A 224 0.13 -20.67 0.22
CA VAL A 224 1.15 -19.65 -0.03
C VAL A 224 0.50 -18.48 -0.74
N ASN A 225 0.74 -17.26 -0.26
CA ASN A 225 0.31 -16.05 -0.96
C ASN A 225 1.45 -15.49 -1.81
N VAL A 226 1.30 -15.52 -3.14
CA VAL A 226 2.26 -14.87 -4.04
C VAL A 226 1.96 -13.37 -4.09
N LEU A 227 2.78 -12.57 -3.41
CA LEU A 227 2.58 -11.13 -3.36
C LEU A 227 3.01 -10.44 -4.66
N VAL A 228 4.24 -10.71 -5.11
CA VAL A 228 4.82 -10.15 -6.34
C VAL A 228 5.70 -11.20 -7.01
N THR A 229 5.51 -11.36 -8.32
CA THR A 229 6.33 -12.19 -9.21
C THR A 229 6.68 -11.39 -10.47
N ALA A 230 7.88 -11.61 -11.01
CA ALA A 230 8.33 -11.03 -12.28
C ALA A 230 8.35 -12.13 -13.34
N GLU A 231 7.17 -12.53 -13.84
CA GLU A 231 7.08 -13.49 -14.93
C GLU A 231 7.39 -12.82 -16.27
N GLY A 232 8.34 -13.38 -17.03
CA GLY A 232 8.61 -13.00 -18.42
C GLY A 232 9.25 -11.62 -18.65
N ALA A 233 9.48 -10.81 -17.61
CA ALA A 233 10.09 -9.50 -17.75
C ALA A 233 11.63 -9.59 -17.77
N SER A 234 12.26 -9.24 -18.90
CA SER A 234 13.70 -8.99 -18.96
C SER A 234 13.99 -7.54 -18.59
N GLY A 235 14.43 -7.28 -17.35
CA GLY A 235 14.85 -5.95 -16.92
C GLY A 235 14.39 -5.58 -15.51
N ALA A 236 14.78 -4.38 -15.07
CA ALA A 236 14.32 -3.83 -13.79
C ALA A 236 12.86 -3.34 -13.90
N PRO A 237 12.00 -3.60 -12.89
CA PRO A 237 10.61 -3.15 -12.94
C PRO A 237 10.52 -1.63 -12.95
N VAL A 238 9.66 -1.06 -13.80
CA VAL A 238 9.33 0.37 -13.81
C VAL A 238 7.84 0.49 -13.55
N VAL A 239 7.49 1.02 -12.38
CA VAL A 239 6.10 1.17 -11.94
C VAL A 239 5.78 2.65 -11.84
N GLU A 240 4.74 3.08 -12.53
CA GLU A 240 4.15 4.40 -12.35
C GLU A 240 2.94 4.27 -11.42
N GLU A 241 2.92 5.07 -10.34
CA GLU A 241 1.80 5.11 -9.40
C GLU A 241 1.09 6.46 -9.51
N LEU A 242 -0.03 6.46 -10.23
CA LEU A 242 -0.86 7.64 -10.49
C LEU A 242 -1.70 8.05 -9.27
N HIS A 243 -2.00 7.11 -8.37
CA HIS A 243 -2.85 7.32 -7.20
C HIS A 243 -2.14 6.81 -5.93
N PRO A 244 -1.12 7.54 -5.45
CA PRO A 244 -0.24 7.11 -4.36
C PRO A 244 -0.89 7.21 -2.97
N THR A 245 -2.10 6.66 -2.82
CA THR A 245 -2.74 6.43 -1.51
C THR A 245 -1.88 5.50 -0.66
N LEU A 246 -1.97 5.59 0.67
CA LEU A 246 -1.18 4.74 1.58
C LEU A 246 -1.25 3.25 1.20
N ARG A 247 -2.48 2.74 1.02
CA ARG A 247 -2.75 1.34 0.63
C ARG A 247 -2.18 0.95 -0.74
N ASN A 248 -2.12 1.88 -1.70
CA ASN A 248 -1.57 1.61 -3.02
C ASN A 248 -0.05 1.65 -2.97
N LEU A 249 0.55 2.50 -2.14
CA LEU A 249 1.99 2.65 -2.02
C LEU A 249 2.62 1.47 -1.27
N VAL A 250 2.19 1.24 -0.03
CA VAL A 250 2.79 0.22 0.86
C VAL A 250 2.09 -1.14 0.79
N GLY A 251 0.90 -1.22 0.21
CA GLY A 251 0.08 -2.44 0.18
C GLY A 251 -1.01 -2.41 1.25
N ARG A 252 -1.87 -3.44 1.27
CA ARG A 252 -2.99 -3.53 2.21
C ARG A 252 -3.27 -4.96 2.66
N VAL A 253 -3.90 -5.06 3.82
CA VAL A 253 -4.49 -6.27 4.37
C VAL A 253 -6.00 -6.22 4.13
N GLU A 254 -6.54 -7.11 3.28
CA GLU A 254 -7.98 -7.15 3.03
C GLU A 254 -8.71 -7.93 4.13
N HIS A 255 -9.94 -7.52 4.43
CA HIS A 255 -10.79 -8.15 5.44
C HIS A 255 -12.06 -8.66 4.79
N VAL A 256 -12.57 -9.79 5.27
CA VAL A 256 -13.83 -10.39 4.81
C VAL A 256 -14.76 -10.62 5.99
N TRP A 257 -16.06 -10.44 5.74
CA TRP A 257 -17.09 -10.78 6.72
C TRP A 257 -17.32 -12.29 6.69
N HIS A 258 -17.04 -12.96 7.81
CA HIS A 258 -17.34 -14.38 7.99
C HIS A 258 -18.16 -14.56 9.26
N LYS A 259 -19.39 -15.10 9.15
CA LYS A 259 -20.31 -15.34 10.28
C LYS A 259 -20.50 -14.13 11.21
N GLY A 260 -20.55 -12.92 10.65
CA GLY A 260 -20.78 -11.68 11.42
C GLY A 260 -19.53 -11.12 12.12
N VAL A 261 -18.37 -11.75 11.97
CA VAL A 261 -17.07 -11.25 12.46
C VAL A 261 -16.21 -10.87 11.26
N LEU A 262 -15.51 -9.74 11.38
CA LEU A 262 -14.51 -9.32 10.40
C LEU A 262 -13.25 -10.18 10.61
N SER A 263 -12.85 -10.95 9.61
CA SER A 263 -11.66 -11.81 9.66
C SER A 263 -10.69 -11.49 8.52
N THR A 264 -9.41 -11.73 8.75
CA THR A 264 -8.33 -11.56 7.76
C THR A 264 -7.31 -12.67 7.88
N ASP A 265 -6.62 -12.97 6.78
CA ASP A 265 -5.55 -13.96 6.71
C ASP A 265 -4.38 -13.43 5.86
N PHE A 266 -3.24 -14.14 5.89
CA PHE A 266 -2.07 -13.76 5.10
C PHE A 266 -2.28 -13.87 3.59
N ARG A 267 -3.32 -14.58 3.12
CA ARG A 267 -3.71 -14.69 1.70
C ARG A 267 -4.39 -13.42 1.21
N ARG A 268 -4.94 -12.62 2.12
CA ARG A 268 -5.54 -11.30 1.86
C ARG A 268 -4.52 -10.15 1.82
N LEU A 269 -3.22 -10.44 1.89
CA LEU A 269 -2.18 -9.43 1.67
C LEU A 269 -2.11 -9.06 0.17
N LYS A 270 -2.22 -7.76 -0.13
CA LYS A 270 -2.12 -7.23 -1.50
C LYS A 270 -0.93 -6.30 -1.66
N ALA A 271 -0.16 -6.54 -2.71
CA ALA A 271 1.03 -5.76 -3.04
C ALA A 271 0.72 -4.27 -3.30
N GLY A 272 1.56 -3.41 -2.74
CA GLY A 272 1.63 -2.00 -3.10
C GLY A 272 2.59 -1.72 -4.26
N ALA A 273 2.70 -0.46 -4.67
CA ALA A 273 3.60 0.02 -5.70
C ALA A 273 5.07 -0.18 -5.31
N LEU A 274 5.43 0.02 -4.04
CA LEU A 274 6.77 -0.27 -3.53
C LEU A 274 7.14 -1.75 -3.68
N HIS A 275 6.17 -2.64 -3.47
CA HIS A 275 6.38 -4.08 -3.64
C HIS A 275 6.61 -4.44 -5.11
N ARG A 276 5.83 -3.86 -6.02
CA ARG A 276 5.93 -4.10 -7.47
C ARG A 276 7.19 -3.48 -8.09
N ALA A 277 7.63 -2.33 -7.58
CA ALA A 277 8.82 -1.62 -8.05
C ALA A 277 10.14 -2.11 -7.44
N ASN A 278 10.08 -3.06 -6.50
CA ASN A 278 11.25 -3.54 -5.79
C ASN A 278 12.25 -4.21 -6.76
N GLY A 279 13.51 -3.78 -6.72
CA GLY A 279 14.56 -4.10 -7.69
C GLY A 279 14.65 -3.15 -8.89
N GLY A 280 13.86 -2.07 -8.94
CA GLY A 280 13.80 -1.16 -10.08
C GLY A 280 13.41 0.28 -9.73
N TYR A 281 12.42 0.82 -10.43
CA TYR A 281 12.05 2.23 -10.44
C TYR A 281 10.57 2.43 -10.10
N LEU A 282 10.29 3.42 -9.25
CA LEU A 282 8.95 3.87 -8.91
C LEU A 282 8.80 5.35 -9.29
N LEU A 283 7.91 5.63 -10.24
CA LEU A 283 7.58 6.99 -10.69
C LEU A 283 6.30 7.44 -9.98
N ILE A 284 6.34 8.62 -9.36
CA ILE A 284 5.20 9.19 -8.63
C ILE A 284 5.11 10.69 -8.90
N ASP A 285 3.89 11.18 -9.14
CA ASP A 285 3.62 12.62 -9.13
C ASP A 285 3.71 13.18 -7.69
N ALA A 286 4.56 14.19 -7.50
CA ALA A 286 4.86 14.78 -6.21
C ALA A 286 3.63 15.48 -5.61
N ARG A 287 2.79 16.14 -6.43
CA ARG A 287 1.58 16.80 -5.95
C ARG A 287 0.61 15.76 -5.41
N SER A 288 0.31 14.72 -6.18
CA SER A 288 -0.58 13.63 -5.78
C SER A 288 -0.08 12.94 -4.50
N LEU A 289 1.22 12.69 -4.38
CA LEU A 289 1.82 12.09 -3.18
C LEU A 289 1.66 12.95 -1.93
N LEU A 290 1.79 14.27 -2.06
CA LEU A 290 1.68 15.22 -0.95
C LEU A 290 0.23 15.51 -0.56
N THR A 291 -0.72 15.39 -1.49
CA THR A 291 -2.15 15.55 -1.20
C THR A 291 -2.76 14.34 -0.52
N GLU A 292 -2.19 13.15 -0.72
CA GLU A 292 -2.66 11.91 -0.10
C GLU A 292 -2.21 11.81 1.36
N PRO A 293 -3.14 11.68 2.33
CA PRO A 293 -2.80 11.59 3.75
C PRO A 293 -1.87 10.41 4.06
N PHE A 294 -0.86 10.65 4.91
CA PHE A 294 0.12 9.67 5.40
C PHE A 294 1.07 9.07 4.34
N SER A 295 0.78 9.17 3.04
CA SER A 295 1.58 8.57 1.97
C SER A 295 3.02 9.08 1.92
N TRP A 296 3.23 10.40 2.02
CA TRP A 296 4.57 10.99 2.06
C TRP A 296 5.38 10.47 3.26
N ALA A 297 4.76 10.40 4.45
CA ALA A 297 5.39 9.91 5.66
C ALA A 297 5.73 8.42 5.57
N ALA A 298 4.82 7.61 5.02
CA ALA A 298 5.02 6.18 4.80
C ALA A 298 6.17 5.92 3.80
N LEU A 299 6.23 6.69 2.70
CA LEU A 299 7.33 6.62 1.75
C LEU A 299 8.68 6.91 2.42
N LYS A 300 8.78 8.02 3.16
CA LYS A 300 10.01 8.38 3.87
C LYS A 300 10.43 7.30 4.86
N ARG A 301 9.47 6.72 5.60
CA ARG A 301 9.73 5.63 6.55
C ARG A 301 10.25 4.38 5.83
N ALA A 302 9.64 4.01 4.71
CA ALA A 302 10.09 2.86 3.91
C ALA A 302 11.51 3.09 3.36
N LEU A 303 11.81 4.29 2.84
CA LEU A 303 13.15 4.66 2.33
C LEU A 303 14.21 4.71 3.44
N LYS A 304 13.86 5.22 4.63
CA LYS A 304 14.75 5.31 5.79
C LYS A 304 15.07 3.95 6.40
N THR A 305 14.06 3.08 6.52
CA THR A 305 14.22 1.74 7.11
C THR A 305 14.67 0.69 6.09
N ARG A 306 14.61 1.00 4.79
CA ARG A 306 14.80 0.07 3.68
C ARG A 306 13.93 -1.18 3.80
N ARG A 307 12.70 -1.00 4.28
CA ARG A 307 11.75 -2.06 4.53
C ARG A 307 10.34 -1.59 4.19
N ILE A 308 9.60 -2.43 3.48
CA ILE A 308 8.19 -2.22 3.20
C ILE A 308 7.40 -2.88 4.32
N ARG A 309 6.54 -2.10 4.97
CA ARG A 309 5.61 -2.57 6.00
C ARG A 309 4.20 -2.30 5.51
N PHE A 310 3.30 -3.24 5.74
CA PHE A 310 1.88 -2.98 5.61
C PHE A 310 1.49 -2.00 6.72
N GLU A 311 0.80 -0.92 6.34
CA GLU A 311 0.30 0.09 7.26
C GLU A 311 -1.14 0.41 6.89
N SER A 312 -2.00 0.55 7.89
CA SER A 312 -3.35 1.05 7.73
C SER A 312 -3.53 2.36 8.49
N VAL A 313 -4.52 3.16 8.08
CA VAL A 313 -4.85 4.41 8.79
C VAL A 313 -5.35 4.10 10.19
N ASP A 314 -6.09 3.00 10.35
CA ASP A 314 -6.64 2.58 11.64
C ASP A 314 -5.53 2.22 12.63
N ASP A 315 -4.47 1.55 12.17
CA ASP A 315 -3.29 1.25 13.00
C ASP A 315 -2.53 2.53 13.38
N ILE A 316 -2.39 3.48 12.45
CA ILE A 316 -1.70 4.76 12.69
C ILE A 316 -2.44 5.62 13.71
N LEU A 317 -3.78 5.59 13.69
CA LEU A 317 -4.64 6.36 14.59
C LEU A 317 -5.06 5.57 15.83
N SER A 318 -4.61 4.32 15.98
CA SER A 318 -4.99 3.40 17.06
C SER A 318 -6.51 3.25 17.23
N LEU A 319 -7.25 3.26 16.12
CA LEU A 319 -8.73 3.24 16.11
C LEU A 319 -9.32 1.81 16.18
N THR A 320 -8.50 0.79 15.98
CA THR A 320 -8.88 -0.63 16.00
C THR A 320 -8.37 -1.33 17.26
N SER A 321 -9.24 -2.12 17.90
CA SER A 321 -8.92 -3.01 19.03
C SER A 321 -8.84 -4.49 18.62
N THR A 322 -9.00 -4.81 17.33
CA THR A 322 -8.92 -6.16 16.78
C THR A 322 -7.47 -6.54 16.50
N VAL A 323 -7.11 -7.80 16.75
CA VAL A 323 -5.79 -8.36 16.42
C VAL A 323 -5.60 -8.25 14.89
N SER A 324 -4.77 -7.31 14.46
CA SER A 324 -4.39 -7.13 13.05
C SER A 324 -3.21 -8.05 12.72
N LEU A 325 -3.14 -8.52 11.47
CA LEU A 325 -1.96 -9.24 10.99
C LEU A 325 -0.76 -8.29 10.98
N GLU A 326 0.39 -8.79 11.42
CA GLU A 326 1.69 -8.11 11.36
C GLU A 326 2.67 -8.89 10.46
N PRO A 327 2.52 -8.81 9.13
CA PRO A 327 3.40 -9.52 8.20
C PRO A 327 4.85 -9.07 8.32
N ASP A 328 5.78 -10.00 8.12
CA ASP A 328 7.20 -9.70 8.09
C ASP A 328 7.51 -8.63 7.02
N PRO A 329 8.31 -7.60 7.36
CA PRO A 329 8.63 -6.54 6.42
C PRO A 329 9.52 -7.05 5.28
N ILE A 330 9.23 -6.61 4.06
CA ILE A 330 10.04 -6.95 2.87
C ILE A 330 11.19 -5.93 2.71
N PRO A 331 12.45 -6.35 2.54
CA PRO A 331 13.56 -5.45 2.21
C PRO A 331 13.27 -4.63 0.94
N LEU A 332 13.54 -3.33 1.02
CA LEU A 332 13.30 -2.38 -0.06
C LEU A 332 14.61 -2.02 -0.78
N ASP A 333 14.63 -2.24 -2.08
CA ASP A 333 15.65 -1.80 -3.02
C ASP A 333 14.96 -1.15 -4.23
N VAL A 334 14.77 0.17 -4.21
CA VAL A 334 14.06 0.88 -5.28
C VAL A 334 14.66 2.26 -5.52
N LYS A 335 14.62 2.72 -6.76
CA LYS A 335 14.87 4.12 -7.14
C LYS A 335 13.54 4.84 -7.31
N VAL A 336 13.27 5.79 -6.43
CA VAL A 336 12.05 6.61 -6.52
C VAL A 336 12.34 7.86 -7.33
N VAL A 337 11.50 8.13 -8.32
CA VAL A 337 11.52 9.35 -9.15
C VAL A 337 10.24 10.12 -8.86
N LEU A 338 10.39 11.30 -8.26
CA LEU A 338 9.29 12.24 -8.07
C LEU A 338 9.24 13.21 -9.24
N ILE A 339 8.06 13.35 -9.84
CA ILE A 339 7.81 14.26 -10.96
C ILE A 339 6.88 15.36 -10.46
N GLY A 340 7.18 16.62 -10.75
CA GLY A 340 6.33 17.72 -10.30
C GLY A 340 6.88 19.09 -10.69
N GLU A 341 6.13 20.12 -10.31
CA GLU A 341 6.44 21.51 -10.66
C GLU A 341 7.63 22.05 -9.86
N ARG A 342 8.45 22.90 -10.49
CA ARG A 342 9.68 23.47 -9.90
C ARG A 342 9.44 24.12 -8.54
N TRP A 343 8.38 24.93 -8.40
CA TRP A 343 8.08 25.62 -7.15
C TRP A 343 7.70 24.64 -6.03
N LEU A 344 7.09 23.50 -6.35
CA LEU A 344 6.69 22.49 -5.37
C LEU A 344 7.91 21.82 -4.75
N TYR A 345 8.95 21.55 -5.54
CA TYR A 345 10.24 21.08 -5.02
C TYR A 345 10.84 22.07 -4.02
N TRP A 346 10.91 23.35 -4.36
CA TRP A 346 11.47 24.38 -3.47
C TRP A 346 10.64 24.55 -2.18
N LEU A 347 9.32 24.44 -2.29
CA LEU A 347 8.45 24.44 -1.13
C LEU A 347 8.74 23.22 -0.23
N LEU A 348 8.76 22.02 -0.81
CA LEU A 348 9.02 20.80 -0.07
C LEU A 348 10.41 20.83 0.60
N ALA A 349 11.44 21.32 -0.09
CA ALA A 349 12.78 21.46 0.44
C ALA A 349 12.86 22.47 1.61
N ALA A 350 12.02 23.51 1.61
CA ALA A 350 11.97 24.50 2.68
C ALA A 350 11.24 23.97 3.94
N PHE A 351 10.24 23.12 3.76
CA PHE A 351 9.39 22.61 4.85
C PHE A 351 9.80 21.22 5.37
N ASP A 352 10.49 20.40 4.57
CA ASP A 352 10.92 19.06 4.95
C ASP A 352 12.43 18.83 4.71
N PRO A 353 13.27 19.00 5.76
CA PRO A 353 14.71 18.78 5.66
C PRO A 353 15.11 17.34 5.29
N GLU A 354 14.24 16.34 5.52
CA GLU A 354 14.52 14.94 5.17
C GLU A 354 14.47 14.70 3.65
N LEU A 355 13.90 15.62 2.87
CA LEU A 355 13.86 15.52 1.42
C LEU A 355 15.26 15.30 0.84
N ALA A 356 16.24 16.13 1.23
CA ALA A 356 17.61 16.08 0.72
C ALA A 356 18.37 14.80 1.14
N VAL A 357 17.90 14.11 2.19
CA VAL A 357 18.49 12.84 2.64
C VAL A 357 18.17 11.72 1.63
N HIS A 358 16.93 11.70 1.15
CA HIS A 358 16.42 10.65 0.27
C HIS A 358 16.52 10.99 -1.22
N PHE A 359 16.32 12.27 -1.58
CA PHE A 359 16.29 12.77 -2.96
C PHE A 359 17.48 13.68 -3.21
N LYS A 360 18.62 13.07 -3.55
CA LYS A 360 19.90 13.76 -3.73
C LYS A 360 20.12 14.32 -5.14
N VAL A 361 19.42 13.75 -6.12
CA VAL A 361 19.57 14.09 -7.53
C VAL A 361 18.36 14.92 -7.94
N LEU A 362 18.61 16.18 -8.29
CA LEU A 362 17.62 17.07 -8.88
C LEU A 362 17.84 17.10 -10.40
N ALA A 363 16.82 16.71 -11.16
CA ALA A 363 16.78 16.85 -12.61
C ALA A 363 15.80 17.98 -12.96
N ASP A 364 16.29 19.21 -12.98
CA ASP A 364 15.51 20.40 -13.38
C ASP A 364 15.55 20.55 -14.90
N PHE A 365 14.37 20.68 -15.53
CA PHE A 365 14.23 20.85 -16.97
C PHE A 365 14.09 22.33 -17.30
N GLU A 366 14.85 22.82 -18.28
CA GLU A 366 14.73 24.18 -18.77
C GLU A 366 13.38 24.41 -19.46
N ASP A 367 12.82 25.62 -19.33
CA ASP A 367 11.55 26.01 -19.96
C ASP A 367 11.73 26.43 -21.44
N ALA A 368 12.97 26.72 -21.84
CA ALA A 368 13.32 27.11 -23.19
C ALA A 368 14.74 26.67 -23.57
N LEU A 369 14.96 26.43 -24.86
CA LEU A 369 16.24 26.06 -25.46
C LEU A 369 16.83 27.25 -26.23
N GLU A 370 18.15 27.42 -26.20
CA GLU A 370 18.83 28.39 -27.08
C GLU A 370 18.62 28.06 -28.56
N ARG A 371 18.27 29.08 -29.33
CA ARG A 371 17.99 28.96 -30.75
C ARG A 371 19.29 28.97 -31.55
N GLY A 372 19.48 27.93 -32.34
CA GLY A 372 20.57 27.80 -33.30
C GLY A 372 20.29 26.69 -34.31
N PRO A 373 21.12 26.52 -35.35
CA PRO A 373 20.81 25.60 -36.45
C PRO A 373 20.55 24.15 -35.99
N ALA A 374 21.34 23.66 -35.02
CA ALA A 374 21.15 22.31 -34.46
C ALA A 374 19.86 22.21 -33.62
N ALA A 375 19.55 23.25 -32.83
CA ALA A 375 18.33 23.32 -32.04
C ALA A 375 17.09 23.41 -32.92
N GLU A 376 17.12 24.21 -33.98
CA GLU A 376 16.02 24.31 -34.97
C GLU A 376 15.79 22.96 -35.67
N ALA A 377 16.85 22.26 -36.08
CA ALA A 377 16.74 20.94 -36.66
C ALA A 377 16.11 19.92 -35.67
N GLY A 378 16.56 19.92 -34.42
CA GLY A 378 15.99 19.08 -33.36
C GLY A 378 14.53 19.43 -33.06
N TYR A 379 14.19 20.71 -33.05
CA TYR A 379 12.83 21.19 -32.82
C TYR A 379 11.90 20.81 -33.99
N ALA A 380 12.37 20.86 -35.23
CA ALA A 380 11.63 20.36 -36.39
C ALA A 380 11.36 18.85 -36.27
N GLN A 381 12.34 18.07 -35.81
CA GLN A 381 12.16 16.63 -35.55
C GLN A 381 11.16 16.38 -34.42
N MET A 382 11.19 17.18 -33.35
CA MET A 382 10.21 17.13 -32.27
C MET A 382 8.81 17.42 -32.79
N VAL A 383 8.62 18.49 -33.57
CA VAL A 383 7.33 18.82 -34.21
C VAL A 383 6.84 17.67 -35.09
N ALA A 384 7.73 17.06 -35.89
CA ALA A 384 7.38 15.91 -36.73
C ALA A 384 7.06 14.65 -35.91
N ALA A 385 7.68 14.45 -34.75
CA ALA A 385 7.33 13.37 -33.83
C ALA A 385 5.94 13.60 -33.22
N LEU A 386 5.68 14.80 -32.69
CA LEU A 386 4.37 15.18 -32.13
C LEU A 386 3.24 15.03 -33.15
N ALA A 387 3.46 15.46 -34.39
CA ALA A 387 2.48 15.34 -35.47
C ALA A 387 2.19 13.86 -35.80
N ARG A 388 3.21 12.99 -35.80
CA ARG A 388 3.03 11.55 -36.03
C ARG A 388 2.31 10.88 -34.87
N ASP A 389 2.71 11.17 -33.64
CA ASP A 389 2.10 10.60 -32.43
C ASP A 389 0.62 10.95 -32.32
N ALA A 390 0.23 12.15 -32.75
CA ALA A 390 -1.16 12.61 -32.78
C ALA A 390 -1.89 12.32 -34.11
N ALA A 391 -1.27 11.60 -35.06
CA ALA A 391 -1.83 11.27 -36.37
C ALA A 391 -2.37 12.50 -37.16
N LEU A 392 -1.60 13.59 -37.17
CA LEU A 392 -1.90 14.84 -37.87
C LEU A 392 -1.41 14.79 -39.34
N GLN A 393 -1.95 15.68 -40.19
CA GLN A 393 -1.42 15.89 -41.54
C GLN A 393 0.04 16.37 -41.47
N PRO A 394 0.91 15.97 -42.41
CA PRO A 394 2.28 16.47 -42.50
C PRO A 394 2.32 17.99 -42.58
N LEU A 395 3.34 18.61 -42.00
CA LEU A 395 3.58 20.05 -42.08
C LEU A 395 4.57 20.35 -43.19
N ASP A 396 4.33 21.41 -43.96
CA ASP A 396 5.34 21.96 -44.87
C ASP A 396 6.42 22.76 -44.10
N ALA A 397 7.56 23.03 -44.76
CA ALA A 397 8.65 23.78 -44.12
C ALA A 397 8.22 25.19 -43.63
N PRO A 398 7.41 25.97 -44.38
CA PRO A 398 6.84 27.23 -43.88
C PRO A 398 5.97 27.09 -42.62
N ALA A 399 5.19 26.03 -42.49
CA ALA A 399 4.38 25.75 -41.30
C ALA A 399 5.26 25.46 -40.09
N VAL A 400 6.29 24.62 -40.25
CA VAL A 400 7.27 24.33 -39.18
C VAL A 400 7.99 25.59 -38.74
N ALA A 401 8.43 26.44 -39.69
CA ALA A 401 9.04 27.72 -39.38
C ALA A 401 8.08 28.62 -38.59
N ARG A 402 6.79 28.65 -38.96
CA ARG A 402 5.78 29.45 -38.25
C ARG A 402 5.52 28.95 -36.83
N VAL A 403 5.56 27.63 -36.59
CA VAL A 403 5.50 27.04 -35.26
C VAL A 403 6.72 27.48 -34.44
N MET A 404 7.94 27.44 -35.00
CA MET A 404 9.16 27.92 -34.32
C MET A 404 9.10 29.42 -33.98
N GLU A 405 8.60 30.26 -34.89
CA GLU A 405 8.37 31.68 -34.62
C GLU A 405 7.39 31.89 -33.46
N HIS A 406 6.35 31.05 -33.37
CA HIS A 406 5.43 31.08 -32.25
C HIS A 406 6.09 30.58 -30.96
N ALA A 407 6.92 29.54 -31.03
CA ALA A 407 7.68 29.01 -29.90
C ALA A 407 8.63 30.05 -29.30
N ALA A 408 9.32 30.83 -30.14
CA ALA A 408 10.14 31.97 -29.70
C ALA A 408 9.31 33.08 -29.06
N ARG A 409 8.13 33.38 -29.64
CA ARG A 409 7.20 34.35 -29.04
C ARG A 409 6.68 33.88 -27.67
N MET A 410 6.40 32.60 -27.49
CA MET A 410 5.99 32.03 -26.20
C MET A 410 7.11 32.05 -25.16
N ALA A 411 8.36 31.94 -25.59
CA ALA A 411 9.53 32.11 -24.73
C ALA A 411 9.84 33.58 -24.39
N GLU A 412 9.10 34.54 -24.98
CA GLU A 412 9.34 35.99 -24.89
C GLU A 412 10.78 36.41 -25.27
N ASP A 413 11.47 35.59 -26.08
CA ASP A 413 12.87 35.75 -26.45
C ASP A 413 13.11 35.21 -27.87
N ALA A 414 13.62 36.07 -28.76
CA ALA A 414 13.85 35.71 -30.16
C ALA A 414 15.01 34.70 -30.35
N GLU A 415 15.91 34.62 -29.36
CA GLU A 415 17.06 33.72 -29.33
C GLU A 415 16.75 32.41 -28.60
N LYS A 416 15.49 32.16 -28.22
CA LYS A 416 15.07 30.92 -27.55
C LYS A 416 13.83 30.30 -28.16
N LEU A 417 13.63 29.02 -27.91
CA LEU A 417 12.45 28.25 -28.29
C LEU A 417 11.86 27.59 -27.03
N THR A 418 10.56 27.78 -26.78
CA THR A 418 9.94 27.14 -25.60
C THR A 418 9.94 25.62 -25.68
N LEU A 419 10.15 24.98 -24.54
CA LEU A 419 10.06 23.54 -24.31
C LEU A 419 8.72 23.12 -23.69
N HIS A 420 7.73 24.01 -23.64
CA HIS A 420 6.35 23.65 -23.29
C HIS A 420 5.69 22.86 -24.43
N VAL A 421 6.02 21.58 -24.51
CA VAL A 421 5.60 20.66 -25.59
C VAL A 421 4.09 20.56 -25.73
N ASP A 422 3.34 20.60 -24.64
CA ASP A 422 1.87 20.50 -24.68
C ASP A 422 1.23 21.67 -25.43
N ARG A 423 1.72 22.90 -25.23
CA ARG A 423 1.23 24.08 -25.97
C ARG A 423 1.50 23.99 -27.46
N ILE A 424 2.65 23.41 -27.83
CA ILE A 424 2.99 23.15 -29.23
C ILE A 424 2.06 22.08 -29.80
N ARG A 425 1.81 21.00 -29.06
CA ARG A 425 0.88 19.94 -29.47
C ARG A 425 -0.53 20.47 -29.72
N ASP A 426 -1.04 21.32 -28.83
CA ASP A 426 -2.35 21.95 -29.00
C ASP A 426 -2.39 22.83 -30.25
N LEU A 427 -1.35 23.65 -30.47
CA LEU A 427 -1.23 24.46 -31.69
C LEU A 427 -1.22 23.59 -32.96
N LEU A 428 -0.48 22.47 -32.95
CA LEU A 428 -0.41 21.56 -34.09
C LEU A 428 -1.77 20.92 -34.39
N ALA A 429 -2.51 20.51 -33.35
CA ALA A 429 -3.85 19.95 -33.50
C ALA A 429 -4.84 20.97 -34.07
N GLU A 430 -4.78 22.22 -33.59
CA GLU A 430 -5.63 23.30 -34.13
C GLU A 430 -5.27 23.67 -35.58
N ALA A 431 -3.98 23.66 -35.94
CA ALA A 431 -3.54 23.90 -37.31
C ALA A 431 -3.98 22.77 -38.25
N ASP A 432 -3.87 21.51 -37.82
CA ASP A 432 -4.37 20.35 -38.56
C ASP A 432 -5.89 20.44 -38.79
N PHE A 433 -6.66 20.88 -37.79
CA PHE A 433 -8.09 21.13 -37.97
C PHE A 433 -8.37 22.11 -39.12
N TRP A 434 -7.66 23.24 -39.19
CA TRP A 434 -7.83 24.21 -40.27
C TRP A 434 -7.38 23.70 -41.64
N ALA A 435 -6.31 22.91 -41.67
CA ALA A 435 -5.85 22.28 -42.91
C ALA A 435 -6.91 21.29 -43.44
N ARG A 436 -7.49 20.46 -42.57
CA ARG A 436 -8.54 19.50 -42.92
C ARG A 436 -9.84 20.18 -43.33
N ASP A 437 -10.25 21.22 -42.60
CA ASP A 437 -11.42 22.05 -42.95
C ASP A 437 -11.28 22.67 -44.35
N ALA A 438 -10.05 23.05 -44.72
CA ALA A 438 -9.71 23.54 -46.06
C ALA A 438 -9.46 22.43 -47.10
N GLY A 439 -9.61 21.14 -46.74
CA GLY A 439 -9.39 20.00 -47.63
C GLY A 439 -7.91 19.77 -48.02
N ARG A 440 -6.95 20.27 -47.24
CA ARG A 440 -5.52 20.12 -47.49
C ARG A 440 -4.97 18.82 -46.88
N ALA A 441 -4.11 18.15 -47.65
CA ALA A 441 -3.34 16.99 -47.19
C ALA A 441 -2.00 17.35 -46.51
N VAL A 442 -1.65 18.65 -46.50
CA VAL A 442 -0.43 19.17 -45.87
C VAL A 442 -0.80 20.46 -45.17
N THR A 443 -0.45 20.57 -43.89
CA THR A 443 -0.66 21.76 -43.08
C THR A 443 0.32 22.85 -43.52
N SER A 444 -0.22 24.00 -43.89
CA SER A 444 0.53 25.14 -44.41
C SER A 444 0.80 26.19 -43.34
N ARG A 445 1.65 27.17 -43.65
CA ARG A 445 1.90 28.34 -42.79
C ARG A 445 0.60 29.07 -42.38
N ASP A 446 -0.34 29.20 -43.31
CA ASP A 446 -1.57 29.96 -43.07
C ASP A 446 -2.52 29.23 -42.11
N ASP A 447 -2.48 27.90 -42.09
CA ASP A 447 -3.22 27.08 -41.13
C ASP A 447 -2.73 27.31 -39.70
N VAL A 448 -1.40 27.32 -39.51
CA VAL A 448 -0.76 27.61 -38.22
C VAL A 448 -1.05 29.05 -37.79
N GLN A 449 -0.95 30.01 -38.72
CA GLN A 449 -1.26 31.41 -38.41
C GLN A 449 -2.73 31.58 -38.00
N ARG A 450 -3.66 30.93 -38.72
CA ARG A 450 -5.09 30.96 -38.40
C ARG A 450 -5.38 30.36 -37.03
N ALA A 451 -4.74 29.24 -36.67
CA ALA A 451 -4.87 28.66 -35.34
C ALA A 451 -4.48 29.67 -34.24
N ILE A 452 -3.35 30.34 -34.40
CA ILE A 452 -2.87 31.36 -33.45
C ILE A 452 -3.83 32.54 -33.37
N ASP A 453 -4.31 33.05 -34.50
CA ASP A 453 -5.23 34.20 -34.53
C ASP A 453 -6.56 33.86 -33.85
N GLU A 454 -7.05 32.63 -34.04
CA GLU A 454 -8.27 32.14 -33.40
C GLU A 454 -8.08 31.90 -31.90
N GLN A 455 -6.91 31.43 -31.44
CA GLN A 455 -6.57 31.38 -30.01
C GLN A 455 -6.62 32.79 -29.38
N VAL A 456 -5.99 33.78 -30.04
CA VAL A 456 -6.00 35.18 -29.59
C VAL A 456 -7.41 35.76 -29.60
N ARG A 457 -8.23 35.42 -30.60
CA ARG A 457 -9.63 35.86 -30.68
C ARG A 457 -10.47 35.27 -29.55
N ARG A 458 -10.36 33.97 -29.27
CA ARG A 458 -11.09 33.30 -28.17
C ARG A 458 -10.77 33.92 -26.80
N ALA A 459 -9.51 34.31 -26.57
CA ALA A 459 -9.10 35.00 -25.35
C ALA A 459 -9.33 36.54 -25.40
N GLY A 460 -9.78 37.08 -26.54
CA GLY A 460 -9.73 38.51 -26.86
C GLY A 460 -10.83 39.38 -26.26
N ARG A 461 -11.87 38.81 -25.62
CA ARG A 461 -13.06 39.56 -25.17
C ARG A 461 -12.73 40.81 -24.35
N LEU A 462 -11.78 40.72 -23.41
CA LEU A 462 -11.41 41.86 -22.57
C LEU A 462 -10.63 42.91 -23.37
N ARG A 463 -9.72 42.49 -24.25
CA ARG A 463 -8.97 43.36 -25.16
C ARG A 463 -9.91 44.14 -26.07
N GLU A 464 -10.91 43.47 -26.65
CA GLU A 464 -11.92 44.07 -27.50
C GLU A 464 -12.76 45.11 -26.76
N ARG A 465 -13.22 44.81 -25.53
CA ARG A 465 -13.94 45.79 -24.70
C ARG A 465 -13.11 47.03 -24.36
N VAL A 466 -11.81 46.84 -24.07
CA VAL A 466 -10.88 47.95 -23.82
C VAL A 466 -10.73 48.80 -25.09
N GLN A 467 -10.57 48.17 -26.25
CA GLN A 467 -10.47 48.86 -27.53
C GLN A 467 -11.77 49.59 -27.89
N GLU A 468 -12.93 48.98 -27.67
CA GLU A 468 -14.24 49.58 -27.87
C GLU A 468 -14.42 50.81 -26.98
N ALA A 469 -14.02 50.75 -25.71
CA ALA A 469 -14.06 51.91 -24.81
C ALA A 469 -13.18 53.06 -25.29
N MET A 470 -12.04 52.78 -25.93
CA MET A 470 -11.19 53.80 -26.55
C MET A 470 -11.83 54.40 -27.80
N LEU A 471 -12.39 53.55 -28.68
CA LEU A 471 -13.05 53.99 -29.91
C LEU A 471 -14.32 54.81 -29.66
N ARG A 472 -15.04 54.51 -28.57
CA ARG A 472 -16.20 55.28 -28.11
C ARG A 472 -15.84 56.52 -27.28
N GLU A 473 -14.55 56.83 -27.17
CA GLU A 473 -14.02 57.98 -26.40
C GLU A 473 -14.39 57.97 -24.90
N ILE A 474 -14.80 56.82 -24.36
CA ILE A 474 -15.00 56.61 -22.92
C ILE A 474 -13.63 56.61 -22.23
N ALA A 475 -12.67 55.91 -22.83
CA ALA A 475 -11.27 55.95 -22.45
C ALA A 475 -10.51 56.93 -23.36
N LEU A 476 -10.21 58.12 -22.84
CA LEU A 476 -9.61 59.22 -23.60
C LEU A 476 -8.12 58.97 -23.90
N ILE A 477 -7.82 58.31 -25.01
CA ILE A 477 -6.46 58.05 -25.52
C ILE A 477 -6.25 58.78 -26.84
N ALA A 478 -5.27 59.67 -26.90
CA ALA A 478 -4.90 60.37 -28.14
C ALA A 478 -3.77 59.60 -28.84
N THR A 479 -4.01 59.16 -30.08
CA THR A 479 -3.02 58.45 -30.92
C THR A 479 -2.37 59.33 -31.98
N SER A 480 -2.90 60.54 -32.20
CA SER A 480 -2.36 61.54 -33.13
C SER A 480 -2.35 62.95 -32.52
N GLY A 481 -1.64 63.87 -33.16
CA GLY A 481 -1.46 65.24 -32.68
C GLY A 481 -0.41 65.38 -31.58
N SER A 482 -0.39 66.53 -30.92
CA SER A 482 0.55 66.84 -29.84
C SER A 482 -0.11 67.59 -28.70
N LYS A 483 0.21 67.23 -27.46
CA LYS A 483 -0.28 67.90 -26.26
C LYS A 483 0.81 68.00 -25.20
N VAL A 484 1.00 69.20 -24.65
CA VAL A 484 2.03 69.45 -23.63
C VAL A 484 1.70 68.66 -22.36
N ALA A 485 2.73 68.03 -21.79
CA ALA A 485 2.67 67.29 -20.52
C ALA A 485 1.66 66.12 -20.49
N GLN A 486 1.41 65.51 -21.65
CA GLN A 486 0.66 64.26 -21.76
C GLN A 486 1.49 63.23 -22.52
N VAL A 487 1.52 62.00 -22.03
CA VAL A 487 2.15 60.85 -22.69
C VAL A 487 1.25 59.62 -22.58
N ASN A 488 1.36 58.71 -23.54
CA ASN A 488 0.72 57.41 -23.45
C ASN A 488 1.72 56.44 -22.82
N GLY A 489 1.45 56.02 -21.58
CA GLY A 489 2.12 54.88 -20.97
C GLY A 489 1.58 53.58 -21.55
N LEU A 490 2.41 52.55 -21.62
CA LEU A 490 1.98 51.20 -21.96
C LEU A 490 1.90 50.38 -20.69
N SER A 491 0.79 49.68 -20.51
CA SER A 491 0.58 48.76 -19.40
C SER A 491 0.15 47.41 -19.97
N VAL A 492 0.62 46.33 -19.37
CA VAL A 492 0.18 44.98 -19.73
C VAL A 492 -0.90 44.55 -18.75
N LEU A 493 -1.99 44.01 -19.28
CA LEU A 493 -2.97 43.27 -18.51
C LEU A 493 -2.77 41.79 -18.81
N SER A 494 -2.66 40.98 -17.75
CA SER A 494 -2.54 39.53 -17.84
C SER A 494 -3.76 38.88 -17.19
N LEU A 495 -4.38 37.94 -17.89
CA LEU A 495 -5.53 37.17 -17.43
C LEU A 495 -5.29 35.69 -17.77
N GLY A 496 -4.81 34.93 -16.78
CA GLY A 496 -4.29 33.57 -17.04
C GLY A 496 -3.16 33.64 -18.07
N ASP A 497 -3.28 32.85 -19.13
CA ASP A 497 -2.29 32.74 -20.21
C ASP A 497 -2.40 33.83 -21.28
N ALA A 498 -3.46 34.65 -21.25
CA ALA A 498 -3.65 35.74 -22.19
C ALA A 498 -3.09 37.04 -21.61
N SER A 499 -2.21 37.69 -22.36
CA SER A 499 -1.74 39.04 -22.05
C SER A 499 -2.02 39.99 -23.21
N PHE A 500 -2.34 41.23 -22.90
CA PHE A 500 -2.44 42.28 -23.91
C PHE A 500 -2.02 43.63 -23.36
N GLY A 501 -1.38 44.42 -24.22
CA GLY A 501 -1.02 45.80 -23.92
C GLY A 501 -2.25 46.71 -24.01
N ARG A 502 -2.35 47.65 -23.08
CA ARG A 502 -3.27 48.79 -23.17
C ARG A 502 -2.51 50.11 -23.01
N PRO A 503 -2.81 51.12 -23.82
CA PRO A 503 -2.34 52.47 -23.58
C PRO A 503 -3.09 53.11 -22.41
N SER A 504 -2.35 53.83 -21.57
CA SER A 504 -2.84 54.60 -20.42
C SER A 504 -2.40 56.05 -20.57
N ARG A 505 -3.32 56.99 -20.50
CA ARG A 505 -3.00 58.43 -20.59
C ARG A 505 -2.39 58.91 -19.27
N ILE A 506 -1.12 59.30 -19.30
CA ILE A 506 -0.41 59.90 -18.18
C ILE A 506 -0.31 61.41 -18.40
N THR A 507 -0.69 62.19 -17.38
CA THR A 507 -0.59 63.67 -17.42
C THR A 507 0.32 64.18 -16.33
N ALA A 508 1.17 65.15 -16.66
CA ALA A 508 1.95 65.90 -15.70
C ALA A 508 1.42 67.34 -15.63
N ARG A 509 1.41 67.93 -14.42
CA ARG A 509 1.14 69.36 -14.23
C ARG A 509 2.25 69.96 -13.40
N VAL A 510 2.72 71.13 -13.81
CA VAL A 510 3.75 71.89 -13.12
C VAL A 510 3.13 73.18 -12.60
N ARG A 511 3.43 73.54 -11.36
CA ARG A 511 3.01 74.80 -10.72
C ARG A 511 4.19 75.35 -9.90
N PRO A 512 4.31 76.68 -9.74
CA PRO A 512 5.27 77.25 -8.80
C PRO A 512 5.08 76.66 -7.40
N GLY A 513 6.16 76.28 -6.72
CA GLY A 513 6.10 75.67 -5.40
C GLY A 513 7.44 75.13 -4.92
N ALA A 514 7.46 74.46 -3.76
CA ALA A 514 8.66 74.01 -3.06
C ALA A 514 9.43 72.83 -3.72
N GLY A 515 9.28 72.61 -5.03
CA GLY A 515 10.00 71.57 -5.76
C GLY A 515 9.59 70.13 -5.41
N LYS A 516 8.35 69.91 -4.94
CA LYS A 516 7.83 68.57 -4.61
C LYS A 516 7.27 67.88 -5.85
N LEU A 517 7.64 66.61 -6.06
CA LEU A 517 7.00 65.72 -7.04
C LEU A 517 5.89 64.94 -6.32
N LEU A 518 4.65 65.15 -6.77
CA LEU A 518 3.48 64.41 -6.30
C LEU A 518 3.09 63.38 -7.35
N ASP A 519 3.00 62.13 -6.93
CA ASP A 519 2.46 61.05 -7.76
C ASP A 519 1.07 60.72 -7.22
N ILE A 520 0.03 61.09 -7.98
CA ILE A 520 -1.36 60.98 -7.54
C ILE A 520 -1.73 59.53 -7.26
N GLU A 521 -1.30 58.57 -8.10
CA GLU A 521 -1.64 57.15 -7.94
C GLU A 521 -1.06 56.55 -6.65
N ARG A 522 0.10 57.06 -6.21
CA ARG A 522 0.69 56.67 -4.92
C ARG A 522 -0.09 57.25 -3.75
N GLU A 523 -0.47 58.52 -3.80
CA GLU A 523 -1.17 59.19 -2.69
C GLU A 523 -2.58 58.61 -2.46
N VAL A 524 -3.19 58.00 -3.49
CA VAL A 524 -4.48 57.29 -3.37
C VAL A 524 -4.33 55.77 -3.26
N GLU A 525 -3.11 55.28 -2.97
CA GLU A 525 -2.81 53.86 -2.71
C GLU A 525 -3.15 52.87 -3.86
N LEU A 526 -3.28 53.36 -5.09
CA LEU A 526 -3.51 52.53 -6.27
C LEU A 526 -2.19 51.98 -6.87
N GLY A 527 -1.05 52.55 -6.49
CA GLY A 527 0.28 52.12 -6.94
C GLY A 527 0.96 51.12 -6.00
N GLY A 528 1.28 49.91 -6.50
CA GLY A 528 2.02 48.91 -5.73
C GLY A 528 3.48 49.29 -5.37
N PRO A 529 4.18 48.48 -4.56
CA PRO A 529 5.53 48.81 -4.04
C PRO A 529 6.60 48.97 -5.13
N LEU A 530 6.50 48.23 -6.24
CA LEU A 530 7.40 48.34 -7.39
C LEU A 530 7.13 49.61 -8.22
N HIS A 531 5.86 49.96 -8.43
CA HIS A 531 5.45 51.19 -9.10
C HIS A 531 5.96 52.43 -8.34
N SER A 532 5.85 52.41 -7.00
CA SER A 532 6.30 53.49 -6.11
C SER A 532 7.82 53.78 -6.15
N LYS A 533 8.65 52.87 -6.69
CA LYS A 533 10.08 53.10 -6.90
C LYS A 533 10.38 53.91 -8.17
N GLY A 534 9.57 53.76 -9.22
CA GLY A 534 9.76 54.44 -10.51
C GLY A 534 9.84 55.98 -10.38
N PRO A 535 8.87 56.66 -9.74
CA PRO A 535 8.87 58.12 -9.56
C PRO A 535 10.03 58.68 -8.72
N ARG A 536 10.71 57.85 -7.91
CA ARG A 536 11.89 58.30 -7.13
C ARG A 536 13.08 58.63 -8.02
N TRP A 537 13.20 57.96 -9.18
CA TRP A 537 14.30 58.18 -10.12
C TRP A 537 14.22 59.54 -10.82
N PRO A 538 13.08 59.95 -11.43
CA PRO A 538 12.89 61.31 -11.95
C PRO A 538 13.06 62.40 -10.90
N ARG A 539 12.60 62.19 -9.65
CA ARG A 539 12.79 63.15 -8.55
C ARG A 539 14.26 63.45 -8.27
N ARG A 540 15.11 62.42 -8.22
CA ARG A 540 16.57 62.57 -8.06
C ARG A 540 17.23 63.17 -9.29
N ARG A 541 16.78 62.79 -10.50
CA ARG A 541 17.31 63.32 -11.76
C ARG A 541 16.98 64.79 -11.92
N CYS A 542 15.71 65.20 -11.86
CA CYS A 542 15.30 66.60 -11.93
C CYS A 542 15.97 67.48 -10.86
N GLY A 543 16.11 66.97 -9.62
CA GLY A 543 16.82 67.68 -8.55
C GLY A 543 18.34 67.82 -8.76
N ARG A 544 18.96 66.97 -9.59
CA ARG A 544 20.38 67.08 -9.99
C ARG A 544 20.56 67.90 -11.26
N THR A 545 19.71 67.72 -12.26
CA THR A 545 19.83 68.37 -13.58
C THR A 545 19.49 69.86 -13.53
N TRP A 546 18.59 70.29 -12.63
CA TRP A 546 18.16 71.69 -12.50
C TRP A 546 18.80 72.44 -11.32
N ARG A 547 19.82 71.85 -10.66
CA ARG A 547 20.68 72.58 -9.71
C ARG A 547 21.78 73.31 -10.47
N SER A 548 21.48 74.51 -10.96
CA SER A 548 22.49 75.53 -11.24
C SER A 548 21.95 76.91 -10.87
N PRO A 549 22.77 77.81 -10.31
CA PRO A 549 22.32 79.11 -9.86
C PRO A 549 22.00 79.97 -11.09
N ALA A 550 20.85 80.66 -11.01
CA ALA A 550 20.30 81.61 -11.97
C ALA A 550 21.26 82.13 -13.07
N ARG A 551 20.88 81.90 -14.34
CA ARG A 551 21.00 82.90 -15.41
C ARG A 551 20.08 82.57 -16.60
N SER A 552 19.66 83.64 -17.23
CA SER A 552 18.62 83.86 -18.23
C SER A 552 18.73 83.05 -19.53
N THR A 553 17.53 82.72 -20.05
CA THR A 553 17.14 82.53 -21.47
C THR A 553 17.78 81.43 -22.35
N SER A 554 16.84 80.80 -23.07
CA SER A 554 16.94 80.11 -24.37
C SER A 554 17.13 78.58 -24.35
N THR A 555 16.01 77.93 -24.70
CA THR A 555 15.86 76.82 -25.64
C THR A 555 16.94 75.73 -25.61
N ALA A 556 16.66 74.61 -24.92
CA ALA A 556 17.42 73.37 -25.06
C ALA A 556 16.52 72.22 -25.49
N ARG A 557 16.67 71.80 -26.76
CA ARG A 557 16.16 70.54 -27.31
C ARG A 557 16.82 69.36 -26.58
N CYS A 558 16.02 68.50 -25.95
CA CYS A 558 16.50 67.19 -25.51
C CYS A 558 16.42 66.20 -26.67
N ARG A 559 17.58 65.77 -27.18
CA ARG A 559 17.71 64.61 -28.08
C ARG A 559 17.27 63.34 -27.34
N ARG A 560 16.50 62.50 -28.05
CA ARG A 560 16.12 61.14 -27.64
C ARG A 560 17.36 60.24 -27.59
N SER A 561 17.53 59.50 -26.49
CA SER A 561 18.21 58.20 -26.49
C SER A 561 17.12 57.15 -26.25
N ALA A 562 16.90 56.29 -27.24
CA ALA A 562 15.99 55.17 -27.18
C ALA A 562 16.50 54.12 -26.18
N GLY A 563 15.55 53.50 -25.49
CA GLY A 563 15.67 52.25 -24.73
C GLY A 563 14.38 51.49 -24.93
#